data_AF-A0A149VAA6-F1
#
_entry.id   AF-A0A149VAA6-F1
#
_cell.length_a   1.000
_cell.length_b   1.000
_cell.length_c   1.000
_cell.angle_alpha   90.00
_cell.angle_beta   90.00
_cell.angle_gamma   90.00
#
_symmetry.space_group_name_H-M   'P 1'
#
loop_
_entity.id
_entity.type
_entity.pdbx_description
1 polymer ?
#
loop_
_entity_poly.entity_id
_entity_poly.type
_entity_poly.pdbx_seq_one_letter_code
_entity_poly.pdbx_strand_id
1 'polypeptide(L)'
;MKIDARTLPRVTRDPGAWRVILLHGEDTGLIRERAQDAVKQIAGSVDDPFRVAMLDKETHDRLEEEATAFSLMGGRRAVRVRDAGDGLLKAVTHVLEQNTDTLVVLEAPGLPSRSKLRALLEKRPDCASVGCYPEEGRTLEATITQMLASHSVRIDQDALHWLTGR
;
A
#
# COMPACT_ATOMS: atom_id res chain seq x y z
N MET A 1 -10.87 7.38 0.86
CA MET A 1 -11.63 6.79 1.99
C MET A 1 -10.66 6.18 3.01
N LYS A 2 -10.90 6.35 4.32
CA LYS A 2 -10.17 5.60 5.36
C LYS A 2 -10.66 4.15 5.38
N ILE A 3 -9.73 3.22 5.24
CA ILE A 3 -10.00 1.79 5.20
C ILE A 3 -9.54 1.20 6.53
N ASP A 4 -10.49 0.65 7.28
CA ASP A 4 -10.25 -0.09 8.51
C ASP A 4 -9.94 -1.56 8.22
N ALA A 5 -9.48 -2.30 9.23
CA ALA A 5 -9.06 -3.69 9.07
C ALA A 5 -10.15 -4.60 8.47
N ARG A 6 -11.45 -4.28 8.61
CA ARG A 6 -12.53 -5.08 8.03
C ARG A 6 -12.74 -4.81 6.54
N THR A 7 -12.43 -3.61 6.07
CA THR A 7 -12.53 -3.22 4.66
C THR A 7 -11.21 -3.39 3.90
N LEU A 8 -10.12 -3.65 4.61
CA LEU A 8 -8.80 -3.94 4.06
C LEU A 8 -8.82 -5.01 2.94
N PRO A 9 -9.54 -6.15 3.06
CA PRO A 9 -9.58 -7.15 2.00
C PRO A 9 -10.11 -6.62 0.67
N ARG A 10 -10.91 -5.55 0.66
CA ARG A 10 -11.38 -4.95 -0.60
C ARG A 10 -10.27 -4.21 -1.33
N VAL A 11 -9.41 -3.51 -0.61
CA VAL A 11 -8.26 -2.80 -1.21
C VAL A 11 -7.23 -3.79 -1.73
N THR A 12 -6.97 -4.86 -0.97
CA THR A 12 -5.96 -5.84 -1.33
C THR A 12 -6.42 -6.87 -2.36
N ARG A 13 -7.72 -7.13 -2.51
CA ARG A 13 -8.26 -8.05 -3.54
C ARG A 13 -8.59 -7.38 -4.87
N ASP A 14 -8.90 -6.09 -4.83
CA ASP A 14 -9.16 -5.30 -6.04
C ASP A 14 -8.44 -3.95 -5.92
N PRO A 15 -7.10 -3.94 -6.03
CA PRO A 15 -6.34 -2.70 -6.09
C PRO A 15 -6.71 -1.87 -7.33
N GLY A 16 -7.38 -2.49 -8.33
CA GLY A 16 -7.79 -1.84 -9.56
C GLY A 16 -8.91 -0.82 -9.40
N ALA A 17 -9.70 -0.91 -8.34
CA ALA A 17 -10.74 0.06 -8.04
C ALA A 17 -10.20 1.45 -7.64
N TRP A 18 -8.90 1.58 -7.37
CA TRP A 18 -8.29 2.78 -6.80
C TRP A 18 -7.34 3.48 -7.77
N ARG A 19 -7.30 4.81 -7.69
CA ARG A 19 -6.30 5.66 -8.34
C ARG A 19 -5.03 5.78 -7.49
N VAL A 20 -5.22 5.91 -6.18
CA VAL A 20 -4.14 6.03 -5.21
C VAL A 20 -4.40 5.15 -3.99
N ILE A 21 -3.42 4.36 -3.58
CA ILE A 21 -3.40 3.63 -2.33
C ILE A 21 -2.31 4.22 -1.44
N LEU A 22 -2.68 4.71 -0.26
CA LEU A 22 -1.77 5.16 0.78
C LEU A 22 -1.64 4.08 1.85
N LEU A 23 -0.43 3.59 2.06
CA LEU A 23 -0.07 2.65 3.10
C LEU A 23 0.73 3.41 4.16
N HIS A 24 0.19 3.55 5.37
CA HIS A 24 0.81 4.33 6.43
C HIS A 24 0.80 3.59 7.76
N GLY A 25 1.76 3.89 8.64
CA GLY A 25 1.83 3.30 9.98
C GLY A 25 3.26 3.01 10.40
N GLU A 26 3.39 2.18 11.44
CA GLU A 26 4.67 1.87 12.08
C GLU A 26 5.26 0.54 11.58
N ASP A 27 4.41 -0.35 11.05
CA ASP A 27 4.86 -1.63 10.49
C ASP A 27 5.33 -1.45 9.04
N THR A 28 6.62 -1.17 8.88
CA THR A 28 7.27 -1.01 7.58
C THR A 28 7.27 -2.29 6.73
N GLY A 29 7.31 -3.46 7.37
CA GLY A 29 7.26 -4.75 6.69
C GLY A 29 5.91 -4.96 6.01
N LEU A 30 4.84 -4.71 6.76
CA LEU A 30 3.46 -4.80 6.28
C LEU A 30 3.14 -3.75 5.20
N ILE A 31 3.67 -2.53 5.33
CA ILE A 31 3.58 -1.50 4.27
C ILE A 31 4.21 -2.04 2.98
N ARG A 32 5.44 -2.57 3.07
CA ARG A 32 6.18 -3.06 1.92
C ARG A 32 5.48 -4.24 1.25
N GLU A 33 5.01 -5.21 2.03
CA GLU A 33 4.29 -6.39 1.55
C GLU A 33 3.05 -5.98 0.77
N ARG A 34 2.18 -5.16 1.37
CA ARG A 34 0.94 -4.69 0.73
C ARG A 34 1.22 -3.86 -0.52
N ALA A 35 2.30 -3.07 -0.52
CA ALA A 35 2.70 -2.30 -1.70
C ALA A 35 3.09 -3.22 -2.86
N GLN A 36 3.91 -4.23 -2.58
CA GLN A 36 4.33 -5.22 -3.57
C GLN A 36 3.16 -6.00 -4.13
N ASP A 37 2.23 -6.44 -3.28
CA ASP A 37 1.03 -7.17 -3.71
C ASP A 37 0.14 -6.32 -4.60
N ALA A 38 -0.12 -5.06 -4.23
CA ALA A 38 -0.93 -4.15 -5.03
C ALA A 38 -0.29 -3.91 -6.41
N VAL A 39 1.01 -3.64 -6.46
CA VAL A 39 1.75 -3.47 -7.72
C VAL A 39 1.70 -4.73 -8.57
N LYS A 40 1.98 -5.90 -7.98
CA LYS A 40 2.00 -7.18 -8.68
C LYS A 40 0.64 -7.54 -9.27
N GLN A 41 -0.45 -7.24 -8.57
CA GLN A 41 -1.81 -7.48 -9.09
C GLN A 41 -2.16 -6.59 -10.28
N ILE A 42 -1.67 -5.34 -10.32
CA ILE A 42 -1.93 -4.42 -11.43
C ILE A 42 -0.99 -4.65 -12.62
N ALA A 43 0.31 -4.68 -12.36
CA ALA A 43 1.35 -4.73 -13.38
C ALA A 43 1.76 -6.17 -13.74
N GLY A 44 1.29 -7.19 -13.03
CA GLY A 44 1.68 -8.60 -13.20
C GLY A 44 3.05 -8.95 -12.61
N SER A 45 3.91 -7.95 -12.43
CA SER A 45 5.25 -8.05 -11.84
C SER A 45 5.56 -6.78 -11.04
N VAL A 46 6.55 -6.84 -10.16
CA VAL A 46 7.10 -5.65 -9.47
C VAL A 46 8.34 -5.09 -10.17
N ASP A 47 8.93 -5.84 -11.10
CA ASP A 47 10.22 -5.54 -11.73
C ASP A 47 10.12 -5.25 -13.24
N ASP A 48 8.90 -5.11 -13.77
CA ASP A 48 8.69 -4.76 -15.19
C ASP A 48 8.95 -3.26 -15.40
N PRO A 49 10.05 -2.85 -16.07
CA PRO A 49 10.41 -1.44 -16.21
C PRO A 49 9.45 -0.66 -17.12
N PHE A 50 8.62 -1.34 -17.92
CA PHE A 50 7.63 -0.70 -18.78
C PHE A 50 6.28 -0.52 -18.08
N ARG A 51 6.05 -1.26 -16.99
CA ARG A 51 4.77 -1.25 -16.27
C ARG A 51 4.88 -0.74 -14.83
N VAL A 52 6.07 -0.71 -14.26
CA VAL A 52 6.31 -0.31 -12.87
C VAL A 52 7.41 0.75 -12.82
N ALA A 53 7.09 1.88 -12.17
CA ALA A 53 8.09 2.85 -11.74
C ALA A 53 8.21 2.81 -10.21
N MET A 54 9.44 2.76 -9.70
CA MET A 54 9.69 2.90 -8.27
C MET A 54 10.39 4.24 -8.02
N LEU A 55 9.76 5.08 -7.21
CA LEU A 55 10.26 6.39 -6.82
C LEU A 55 10.67 6.35 -5.35
N ASP A 56 11.80 6.94 -5.04
CA ASP A 56 12.24 7.25 -3.69
C ASP A 56 12.28 8.76 -3.49
N LYS A 57 12.71 9.19 -2.31
CA LYS A 57 12.71 10.59 -1.92
C LYS A 57 13.48 11.50 -2.88
N GLU A 58 14.48 10.98 -3.59
CA GLU A 58 15.30 11.73 -4.54
C GLU A 58 14.60 11.91 -5.89
N THR A 59 13.60 11.07 -6.18
CA THR A 59 12.90 10.99 -7.46
C THR A 59 11.39 11.28 -7.35
N HIS A 60 10.94 11.80 -6.20
CA HIS A 60 9.54 12.17 -5.96
C HIS A 60 8.99 13.22 -6.92
N ASP A 61 9.86 14.10 -7.45
CA ASP A 61 9.53 15.11 -8.44
C ASP A 61 9.04 14.50 -9.76
N ARG A 62 9.40 13.25 -10.06
CA ARG A 62 8.98 12.51 -11.25
C ARG A 62 7.60 11.85 -11.11
N LEU A 63 6.92 11.98 -9.97
CA LEU A 63 5.64 11.31 -9.73
C LEU A 63 4.59 11.64 -10.81
N GLU A 64 4.44 12.92 -11.16
CA GLU A 64 3.44 13.34 -12.14
C GLU A 64 3.74 12.76 -13.53
N GLU A 65 5.01 12.80 -13.95
CA GLU A 65 5.49 12.23 -15.21
C GLU A 65 5.22 10.72 -15.27
N GLU A 66 5.64 9.96 -14.26
CA GLU A 66 5.52 8.50 -14.26
C GLU A 66 4.07 8.02 -14.16
N ALA A 67 3.22 8.75 -13.43
CA ALA A 67 1.81 8.42 -13.25
C ALA A 67 0.98 8.68 -14.51
N THR A 68 1.39 9.66 -15.33
CA THR A 68 0.71 10.02 -16.58
C THR A 68 1.33 9.36 -17.82
N ALA A 69 2.50 8.73 -17.67
CA ALA A 69 3.14 7.96 -18.73
C ALA A 69 2.25 6.80 -19.21
N PHE A 70 2.17 6.64 -20.53
CA PHE A 70 1.42 5.56 -21.17
C PHE A 70 2.16 4.21 -21.06
N SER A 71 1.40 3.12 -20.97
CA SER A 71 1.95 1.77 -21.16
C SER A 71 2.18 1.52 -22.65
N LEU A 72 3.44 1.46 -23.07
CA LEU A 72 3.81 1.19 -24.47
C LEU A 72 3.41 -0.22 -24.95
N MET A 73 3.31 -1.17 -24.02
CA MET A 73 2.98 -2.58 -24.28
C MET A 73 1.50 -2.89 -24.00
N GLY A 74 0.70 -1.88 -23.67
CA GLY A 74 -0.68 -2.06 -23.19
C GLY A 74 -0.75 -2.53 -21.74
N GLY A 75 -1.97 -2.65 -21.21
CA GLY A 75 -2.22 -2.98 -19.82
C GLY A 75 -1.94 -1.82 -18.85
N ARG A 76 -2.34 -2.02 -17.60
CA ARG A 76 -2.29 -0.98 -16.57
C ARG A 76 -0.91 -0.87 -15.93
N ARG A 77 -0.43 0.36 -15.72
CA ARG A 77 0.83 0.70 -15.04
C ARG A 77 0.63 0.86 -13.53
N ALA A 78 1.71 0.76 -12.77
CA ALA A 78 1.77 1.11 -11.36
C ALA A 78 3.00 1.97 -11.05
N VAL A 79 2.83 2.99 -10.21
CA VAL A 79 3.93 3.80 -9.67
C VAL A 79 3.98 3.59 -8.17
N ARG A 80 5.10 3.08 -7.67
CA ARG A 80 5.33 2.81 -6.26
C ARG A 80 6.25 3.90 -5.70
N VAL A 81 5.82 4.59 -4.66
CA VAL A 81 6.54 5.72 -4.09
C VAL A 81 6.91 5.41 -2.64
N ARG A 82 8.21 5.33 -2.36
CA ARG A 82 8.77 5.13 -1.01
C ARG A 82 8.88 6.44 -0.26
N ASP A 83 8.83 6.39 1.06
CA ASP A 83 9.01 7.55 1.95
C ASP A 83 8.05 8.72 1.66
N ALA A 84 6.81 8.40 1.27
CA ALA A 84 5.80 9.37 0.92
C ALA A 84 5.42 10.24 2.14
N GLY A 85 5.23 11.54 1.89
CA GLY A 85 4.86 12.51 2.91
C GLY A 85 4.17 13.75 2.32
N ASP A 86 3.92 14.76 3.16
CA ASP A 86 3.17 15.95 2.76
C ASP A 86 3.84 16.76 1.63
N GLY A 87 5.13 16.55 1.36
CA GLY A 87 5.81 17.12 0.18
C GLY A 87 5.20 16.68 -1.15
N LEU A 88 4.61 15.49 -1.21
CA LEU A 88 3.94 14.95 -2.41
C LEU A 88 2.51 15.47 -2.59
N LEU A 89 1.99 16.28 -1.66
CA LEU A 89 0.59 16.73 -1.70
C LEU A 89 0.21 17.37 -3.04
N LYS A 90 1.07 18.25 -3.57
CA LYS A 90 0.82 18.93 -4.83
C LYS A 90 0.80 17.94 -6.00
N ALA A 91 1.82 17.08 -6.09
CA ALA A 91 1.95 16.10 -7.15
C ALA A 91 0.80 15.09 -7.17
N VAL A 92 0.45 14.55 -6.00
CA VAL A 92 -0.69 13.62 -5.86
C VAL A 92 -2.01 14.30 -6.21
N THR A 93 -2.20 15.57 -5.83
CA THR A 93 -3.40 16.34 -6.22
C THR A 93 -3.49 16.46 -7.73
N HIS A 94 -2.39 16.80 -8.40
CA HIS A 94 -2.39 16.94 -9.85
C HIS A 94 -2.62 15.60 -10.56
N VAL A 95 -1.96 14.52 -10.13
CA VAL A 95 -2.20 13.16 -10.66
C VAL A 95 -3.67 12.77 -10.57
N LEU A 96 -4.35 13.13 -9.49
CA LEU A 96 -5.77 12.86 -9.26
C LEU A 96 -6.73 13.69 -10.14
N GLU A 97 -6.23 14.73 -10.80
CA GLU A 97 -6.97 15.52 -11.81
C GLU A 97 -6.79 14.96 -13.23
N GLN A 98 -5.73 14.16 -13.46
CA GLN A 98 -5.44 13.59 -14.77
C GLN A 98 -6.29 12.36 -15.08
N ASN A 99 -6.61 12.17 -16.36
CA ASN A 99 -7.29 10.97 -16.85
C ASN A 99 -6.28 9.87 -17.20
N THR A 100 -5.79 9.17 -16.18
CA THR A 100 -4.87 8.03 -16.29
C THR A 100 -5.45 6.82 -15.55
N ASP A 101 -5.16 5.61 -16.02
CA ASP A 101 -5.49 4.38 -15.30
C ASP A 101 -4.35 3.93 -14.38
N THR A 102 -3.17 4.55 -14.41
CA THR A 102 -2.04 4.16 -13.56
C THR A 102 -2.40 4.13 -12.07
N LEU A 103 -2.10 3.02 -11.39
CA LEU A 103 -2.22 2.94 -9.93
C LEU A 103 -1.01 3.59 -9.27
N VAL A 104 -1.21 4.53 -8.35
CA VAL A 104 -0.14 5.05 -7.49
C VAL A 104 -0.22 4.41 -6.11
N VAL A 105 0.87 3.80 -5.65
CA VAL A 105 0.99 3.23 -4.31
C VAL A 105 2.01 4.04 -3.50
N LEU A 106 1.55 4.67 -2.43
CA LEU A 106 2.35 5.52 -1.56
C LEU A 106 2.69 4.75 -0.27
N GLU A 107 3.97 4.54 -0.01
CA GLU A 107 4.48 3.98 1.23
C GLU A 107 4.92 5.11 2.15
N ALA A 108 4.18 5.31 3.24
CA ALA A 108 4.35 6.45 4.13
C ALA A 108 4.57 5.98 5.58
N PRO A 109 5.72 5.33 5.88
CA PRO A 109 6.04 4.91 7.24
C PRO A 109 6.15 6.15 8.14
N GLY A 110 5.51 6.08 9.31
CA GLY A 110 5.51 7.20 10.26
C GLY A 110 4.71 8.44 9.83
N LEU A 111 3.85 8.35 8.80
CA LEU A 111 3.04 9.48 8.37
C LEU A 111 2.08 9.94 9.50
N PRO A 112 2.17 11.20 9.95
CA PRO A 112 1.33 11.69 11.05
C PRO A 112 -0.16 11.66 10.69
N SER A 113 -1.02 11.41 11.67
CA SER A 113 -2.48 11.48 11.50
C SER A 113 -2.97 12.85 10.99
N ARG A 114 -2.24 13.92 11.30
CA ARG A 114 -2.50 15.30 10.84
C ARG A 114 -1.98 15.61 9.43
N SER A 115 -1.41 14.64 8.73
CA SER A 115 -0.89 14.81 7.36
C SER A 115 -1.98 15.31 6.42
N LYS A 116 -1.63 16.34 5.63
CA LYS A 116 -2.51 16.89 4.60
C LYS A 116 -2.70 15.90 3.46
N LEU A 117 -1.65 15.16 3.10
CA LEU A 117 -1.71 14.10 2.09
C LEU A 117 -2.71 13.02 2.51
N ARG A 118 -2.63 12.54 3.74
CA ARG A 118 -3.59 11.56 4.28
C ARG A 118 -5.01 12.10 4.25
N ALA A 119 -5.22 13.33 4.74
CA ALA A 119 -6.54 13.95 4.77
C ALA A 119 -7.15 14.13 3.37
N LEU A 120 -6.35 14.44 2.36
CA LEU A 120 -6.79 14.49 0.96
C LEU A 120 -7.30 13.13 0.48
N LEU A 121 -6.51 12.07 0.67
CA LEU A 121 -6.82 10.73 0.18
C LEU A 121 -7.98 10.08 0.93
N GLU A 122 -8.14 10.36 2.22
CA GLU A 122 -9.30 9.89 2.98
C GLU A 122 -10.63 10.49 2.47
N LYS A 123 -10.63 11.73 1.95
CA LYS A 123 -11.81 12.42 1.42
C LYS A 123 -12.23 11.98 0.02
N ARG A 124 -11.33 11.41 -0.78
CA ARG A 124 -11.65 10.97 -2.14
C ARG A 124 -12.21 9.55 -2.18
N PRO A 125 -13.24 9.27 -3.00
CA PRO A 125 -13.85 7.94 -3.11
C PRO A 125 -13.00 6.94 -3.93
N ASP A 126 -12.16 7.44 -4.83
CA ASP A 126 -11.24 6.69 -5.70
C ASP A 126 -9.84 6.51 -5.09
N CYS A 127 -9.67 6.84 -3.80
CA CYS A 127 -8.43 6.65 -3.06
C CYS A 127 -8.66 5.78 -1.83
N ALA A 128 -7.67 4.96 -1.48
CA ALA A 128 -7.66 4.15 -0.27
C ALA A 128 -6.56 4.61 0.69
N SER A 129 -6.89 4.83 1.96
CA SER A 129 -5.90 5.05 3.03
C SER A 129 -5.95 3.87 3.99
N VAL A 130 -4.83 3.15 4.11
CA VAL A 130 -4.72 1.88 4.81
C VAL A 130 -3.69 1.99 5.94
N GLY A 131 -4.15 1.72 7.16
CA GLY A 131 -3.29 1.59 8.33
C GLY A 131 -2.53 0.27 8.35
N CYS A 132 -1.23 0.34 8.54
CA CYS A 132 -0.30 -0.78 8.71
C CYS A 132 0.35 -0.64 10.09
N TYR A 133 -0.37 -1.11 11.10
CA TYR A 133 0.04 -1.05 12.49
C TYR A 133 0.40 -2.47 12.96
N PRO A 134 1.38 -2.62 13.87
CA PRO A 134 1.67 -3.89 14.48
C PRO A 134 0.40 -4.52 15.07
N GLU A 135 0.24 -5.82 14.87
CA GLU A 135 -0.82 -6.57 15.52
C GLU A 135 -0.36 -6.97 16.92
N GLU A 136 -1.24 -6.82 17.91
CA GLU A 136 -0.93 -7.13 19.31
C GLU A 136 -1.96 -8.11 19.89
N GLY A 137 -1.53 -8.86 20.91
CA GLY A 137 -2.37 -9.76 21.69
C GLY A 137 -3.13 -10.78 20.83
N ARG A 138 -4.45 -10.85 21.03
CA ARG A 138 -5.31 -11.85 20.38
C ARG A 138 -5.34 -11.76 18.86
N THR A 139 -5.16 -10.57 18.29
CA THR A 139 -5.13 -10.40 16.83
C THR A 139 -3.87 -11.05 16.26
N LEU A 140 -2.73 -10.83 16.91
CA LEU A 140 -1.46 -11.45 16.53
C LEU A 140 -1.51 -12.98 16.66
N GLU A 141 -2.07 -13.49 17.76
CA GLU A 141 -2.25 -14.94 17.96
C GLU A 141 -3.09 -15.59 16.84
N ALA A 142 -4.18 -14.93 16.44
CA ALA A 142 -5.05 -15.40 15.36
C ALA A 142 -4.32 -15.40 14.01
N THR A 143 -3.58 -14.34 13.70
CA THR A 143 -2.81 -14.21 12.46
C THR A 143 -1.72 -15.27 12.36
N ILE A 144 -0.95 -15.50 13.43
CA ILE A 144 0.09 -16.55 13.47
C ILE A 144 -0.54 -17.93 13.24
N THR A 145 -1.63 -18.22 13.94
CA THR A 145 -2.33 -19.50 13.81
C THR A 145 -2.86 -19.71 12.39
N GLN A 146 -3.45 -18.67 11.78
CA GLN A 146 -3.98 -18.73 10.42
C GLN A 146 -2.86 -18.88 9.37
N MET A 147 -1.73 -18.20 9.55
CA MET A 147 -0.56 -18.29 8.67
C MET A 147 0.07 -19.69 8.72
N LEU A 148 0.20 -20.29 9.90
CA LEU A 148 0.71 -21.66 10.04
C LEU A 148 -0.27 -22.67 9.45
N ALA A 149 -1.57 -22.47 9.67
CA ALA A 149 -2.61 -23.34 9.12
C ALA A 149 -2.62 -23.35 7.58
N SER A 150 -2.34 -22.22 6.91
CA SER A 150 -2.24 -22.18 5.44
C SER A 150 -1.07 -23.02 4.89
N HIS A 151 -0.07 -23.30 5.73
CA HIS A 151 1.06 -24.18 5.44
C HIS A 151 0.86 -25.60 6.02
N SER A 152 -0.35 -25.93 6.48
CA SER A 152 -0.67 -27.20 7.16
C SER A 152 0.16 -27.46 8.42
N VAL A 153 0.67 -26.41 9.06
CA VAL A 153 1.40 -26.47 10.33
C VAL A 153 0.46 -26.13 11.48
N ARG A 154 0.56 -26.88 12.59
CA ARG A 154 -0.11 -26.55 13.85
C ARG A 154 0.92 -26.07 14.86
N ILE A 155 0.50 -25.17 15.74
CA ILE A 155 1.31 -24.64 16.82
C ILE A 155 0.69 -24.98 18.17
N ASP A 156 1.53 -25.44 19.10
CA ASP A 156 1.11 -25.66 20.48
C ASP A 156 0.90 -24.33 21.21
N GLN A 157 0.01 -24.31 22.20
CA GLN A 157 -0.36 -23.10 22.93
C GLN A 157 0.85 -22.43 23.60
N ASP A 158 1.77 -23.22 24.16
CA ASP A 158 2.99 -22.70 24.81
C ASP A 158 3.94 -22.04 23.80
N ALA A 159 4.07 -22.62 22.61
CA ALA A 159 4.88 -22.05 21.54
C ALA A 159 4.26 -20.76 20.98
N LEU A 160 2.92 -20.71 20.88
CA LEU A 160 2.20 -19.51 20.47
C LEU A 160 2.39 -18.37 21.48
N HIS A 161 2.22 -18.65 22.77
CA HIS A 161 2.48 -17.69 23.85
C HIS A 161 3.94 -17.19 23.84
N TRP A 162 4.90 -18.08 23.57
CA TRP A 162 6.31 -17.70 23.45
C TRP A 162 6.57 -16.77 22.26
N LEU A 163 5.92 -17.00 21.12
CA LEU A 163 6.03 -16.16 19.92
C LEU A 163 5.37 -14.78 20.09
N THR A 164 4.29 -14.67 20.85
CA THR A 164 3.55 -13.41 21.03
C THR A 164 3.99 -12.58 22.25
N GLY A 165 4.76 -13.18 23.17
CA GLY A 165 5.18 -12.54 24.42
C GLY A 165 6.48 -11.73 24.35
N ARG A 166 7.01 -11.42 23.16
CA ARG A 166 8.32 -10.79 22.98
C ARG A 166 8.23 -9.37 22.41
#